data_AF-A0A1C5MP11-F1
#
_entry.id   AF-A0A1C5MP11-F1
#
_cell.length_a   1.000
_cell.length_b   1.000
_cell.length_c   1.000
_cell.angle_alpha   90.00
_cell.angle_beta   90.00
_cell.angle_gamma   90.00
#
_symmetry.space_group_name_H-M   'P 1'
#
loop_
_entity.id
_entity.type
_entity.pdbx_description
1 polymer ?
#
loop_
_entity_poly.entity_id
_entity_poly.type
_entity_poly.pdbx_seq_one_letter_code
_entity_poly.pdbx_strand_id
1 'polypeptide(L)'
;MEDQSKAIVEGKPLEYPEIVQDTVEVEFPEITDFVRNMKLKSGIFGFQKEDVYEKMQQLNKMYQSRAQQMRDQNRGQLKQMRKQQQEELEDMKARLAAERAEEQQKLAEEQQAMKEKFDAEQKEAYEKMQEQIAAARIEIRREMQAQMDEKTAQQKRELTMISEELERLNERFLLLKTRIVELAEQE
;
A
#
# COMPACT_ATOMS: atom_id res chain seq x y z
N MET A 1 24.84 -9.29 4.42
CA MET A 1 24.37 -7.89 4.41
C MET A 1 22.88 -7.94 4.62
N GLU A 2 22.50 -8.21 5.86
CA GLU A 2 22.12 -7.20 6.87
C GLU A 2 20.64 -6.82 6.71
N ASP A 3 19.90 -7.60 7.48
CA ASP A 3 18.52 -7.55 7.90
C ASP A 3 18.19 -6.14 8.44
N GLN A 4 17.50 -5.31 7.65
CA GLN A 4 17.00 -4.01 8.11
C GLN A 4 15.71 -4.22 8.89
N SER A 5 15.89 -4.70 10.12
CA SER A 5 14.86 -4.87 11.12
C SER A 5 14.32 -3.50 11.55
N LYS A 6 13.04 -3.26 11.25
CA LYS A 6 12.05 -2.59 12.10
C LYS A 6 12.62 -1.59 13.11
N ALA A 7 12.83 -0.34 12.68
CA ALA A 7 12.91 0.80 13.60
C ALA A 7 11.49 1.13 14.11
N ILE A 8 10.97 0.30 15.02
CA ILE A 8 9.86 0.70 15.88
C ILE A 8 10.46 1.69 16.86
N VAL A 9 10.30 2.99 16.55
CA VAL A 9 10.57 4.06 17.52
C VAL A 9 9.55 3.87 18.63
N GLU A 10 9.93 3.15 19.68
CA GLU A 10 9.25 3.18 20.97
C GLU A 10 9.24 4.64 21.42
N GLY A 11 8.12 5.31 21.16
CA GLY A 11 7.86 6.63 21.72
C GLY A 11 7.95 6.50 23.22
N LYS A 12 8.95 7.15 23.81
CA LYS A 12 9.05 7.32 25.26
C LYS A 12 7.67 7.74 25.77
N PRO A 13 7.09 7.05 26.77
CA PRO A 13 5.84 7.50 27.35
C PRO A 13 6.04 8.94 27.82
N LEU A 14 5.13 9.82 27.42
CA LEU A 14 5.09 11.20 27.88
C LEU A 14 4.97 11.14 29.40
N GLU A 15 6.05 11.44 30.11
CA GLU A 15 6.04 11.52 31.57
C GLU A 15 5.06 12.63 31.95
N TYR A 16 3.89 12.22 32.41
CA TYR A 16 2.98 13.14 33.07
C TYR A 16 3.72 13.65 34.31
N PRO A 17 3.96 14.96 34.46
CA PRO A 17 4.50 15.47 35.70
C PRO A 17 3.61 14.97 36.83
N GLU A 18 4.22 14.22 37.74
CA GLU A 18 3.60 13.71 38.95
C GLU A 18 2.88 14.90 39.59
N ILE A 19 1.54 14.82 39.63
CA ILE A 19 0.75 15.88 40.25
C ILE A 19 1.18 15.85 41.70
N VAL A 20 2.04 16.79 42.08
CA VAL A 20 2.53 16.96 43.44
C VAL A 20 1.29 17.04 44.31
N GLN A 21 0.98 15.94 44.99
CA GLN A 21 -0.07 15.82 45.99
C GLN A 21 0.37 16.49 47.29
N ASP A 22 1.12 17.59 47.20
CA ASP A 22 1.24 18.50 48.32
C ASP A 22 -0.05 19.29 48.36
N THR A 23 -1.11 18.62 48.83
CA THR A 23 -2.03 19.27 49.73
C THR A 23 -1.20 19.68 50.94
N VAL A 24 -0.47 20.79 50.82
CA VAL A 24 -0.01 21.54 51.97
C VAL A 24 -1.31 21.87 52.69
N GLU A 25 -1.60 21.09 53.73
CA GLU A 25 -2.49 21.54 54.79
C GLU A 25 -1.83 22.81 55.29
N VAL A 26 -2.33 23.94 54.78
CA VAL A 26 -2.04 25.25 55.33
C VAL A 26 -2.73 25.21 56.69
N GLU A 27 -2.05 24.69 57.71
CA GLU A 27 -2.39 24.88 59.10
C GLU A 27 -2.33 26.39 59.32
N PHE A 28 -3.50 27.03 59.26
CA PHE A 28 -3.65 28.40 59.69
C PHE A 28 -3.26 28.43 61.17
N PRO A 29 -2.32 29.31 61.58
CA PRO A 29 -1.98 29.48 62.99
C PRO A 29 -3.27 29.63 63.81
N GLU A 30 -3.41 28.86 64.89
CA GLU A 30 -4.62 28.93 65.70
C GLU A 30 -4.78 30.37 66.24
N ILE A 31 -5.88 31.02 65.88
CA ILE A 31 -6.21 32.41 66.22
C ILE A 31 -6.18 32.63 67.75
N THR A 32 -6.34 31.56 68.51
CA THR A 32 -6.24 31.50 69.97
C THR A 32 -4.94 32.11 70.51
N ASP A 33 -3.79 31.80 69.90
CA ASP A 33 -2.49 32.31 70.35
C ASP A 33 -2.25 33.76 69.92
N PHE A 34 -2.70 34.14 68.72
CA PHE A 34 -2.62 35.51 68.22
C PHE A 34 -3.47 36.48 69.07
N VAL A 35 -4.68 36.08 69.45
CA VAL A 35 -5.61 36.93 70.22
C VAL A 35 -5.27 36.96 71.71
N ARG A 36 -4.61 35.93 72.27
CA ARG A 36 -4.03 35.98 73.63
C ARG A 36 -2.93 37.03 73.74
N ASN A 37 -2.05 37.15 72.74
CA ASN A 37 -0.94 38.09 72.75
C ASN A 37 -1.30 39.53 72.36
N MET A 38 -2.50 39.74 71.81
CA MET A 38 -2.98 41.06 71.41
C MET A 38 -3.50 41.85 72.62
N LYS A 39 -2.74 42.87 73.05
CA LYS A 39 -3.12 43.82 74.12
C LYS A 39 -4.13 44.85 73.62
N LEU A 40 -5.38 44.44 73.41
CA LEU A 40 -6.48 45.39 73.21
C LEU A 40 -6.76 46.10 74.55
N LYS A 41 -6.40 47.38 74.65
CA LYS A 41 -6.81 48.23 75.77
C LYS A 41 -8.32 48.33 75.74
N SER A 42 -9.00 47.92 76.81
CA SER A 42 -10.43 48.13 76.96
C SER A 42 -10.75 49.62 76.84
N GLY A 43 -11.46 50.02 75.79
CA GLY A 43 -12.18 51.29 75.77
C GLY A 43 -11.46 52.51 75.19
N ILE A 44 -11.04 52.47 73.91
CA ILE A 44 -10.81 53.73 73.17
C ILE A 44 -11.71 53.85 71.91
N PHE A 45 -12.23 52.75 71.34
CA PHE A 45 -13.12 52.80 70.16
C PHE A 45 -14.37 51.87 70.22
N GLY A 46 -14.81 51.45 71.42
CA GLY A 46 -16.08 50.74 71.59
C GLY A 46 -16.14 49.26 71.16
N PHE A 47 -15.07 48.68 70.61
CA PHE A 47 -15.03 47.26 70.23
C PHE A 47 -14.50 46.39 71.38
N GLN A 48 -15.23 45.33 71.74
CA GLN A 48 -14.79 44.34 72.72
C GLN A 48 -13.82 43.34 72.06
N LYS A 49 -12.92 42.74 72.84
CA LYS A 49 -11.93 41.77 72.35
C LYS A 49 -12.61 40.57 71.68
N GLU A 50 -13.76 40.19 72.23
CA GLU A 50 -14.67 39.17 71.75
C GLU A 50 -15.21 39.52 70.35
N ASP A 51 -15.59 40.77 70.08
CA ASP A 51 -16.07 41.21 68.75
C ASP A 51 -14.99 41.06 67.66
N VAL A 52 -13.74 41.41 68.00
CA VAL A 52 -12.60 41.27 67.09
C VAL A 52 -12.29 39.79 66.82
N TYR A 53 -12.40 38.94 67.84
CA TYR A 53 -12.22 37.50 67.71
C TYR A 53 -13.29 36.88 66.81
N GLU A 54 -14.57 37.23 67.00
CA GLU A 54 -15.66 36.78 66.14
C GLU A 54 -15.47 37.24 64.69
N LYS A 55 -15.06 38.49 64.47
CA LYS A 55 -14.78 39.01 63.13
C LYS A 55 -13.62 38.30 62.45
N MET A 56 -12.55 37.99 63.19
CA MET A 56 -11.45 37.18 62.65
C MET A 56 -11.88 35.75 62.29
N GLN A 57 -12.71 35.11 63.12
CA GLN A 57 -13.24 33.79 62.80
C GLN A 57 -14.14 33.81 61.57
N GLN A 58 -15.02 34.82 61.44
CA GLN A 58 -15.85 35.02 60.25
C GLN A 58 -14.98 35.20 59.00
N LEU A 59 -13.92 35.98 59.10
CA LEU A 59 -12.99 36.21 57.99
C LEU A 59 -12.24 34.93 57.60
N ASN A 60 -11.75 34.16 58.58
CA ASN A 60 -11.05 32.89 58.32
C ASN A 60 -11.98 31.86 57.66
N LYS A 61 -13.22 31.73 58.13
CA LYS A 61 -14.26 30.91 57.49
C LYS A 61 -14.53 31.33 56.05
N MET A 62 -14.56 32.64 55.77
CA MET A 62 -14.69 33.13 54.39
C MET A 62 -13.49 32.76 53.52
N TYR A 63 -12.27 32.90 54.01
CA TYR A 63 -11.07 32.52 53.25
C TYR A 63 -11.00 31.02 52.97
N GLN A 64 -11.30 30.19 53.97
CA GLN A 64 -11.37 28.73 53.80
C GLN A 64 -12.44 28.34 52.77
N SER A 65 -13.64 28.94 52.88
CA SER A 65 -14.74 28.69 51.95
C SER A 65 -14.40 29.13 50.52
N ARG A 66 -13.76 30.29 50.35
CA ARG A 66 -13.27 30.80 49.06
C ARG A 66 -12.20 29.88 48.46
N ALA A 67 -11.25 29.42 49.26
CA ALA A 67 -10.21 28.50 48.82
C ALA A 67 -10.80 27.15 48.38
N GLN A 68 -11.78 26.64 49.11
CA GLN A 68 -12.46 25.40 48.77
C GLN A 68 -13.29 25.54 47.49
N GLN A 69 -14.02 26.64 47.33
CA GLN A 69 -14.75 26.95 46.11
C GLN A 69 -13.82 27.00 44.88
N MET A 70 -12.64 27.61 45.01
CA MET A 70 -11.64 27.65 43.93
C MET A 70 -11.09 26.25 43.61
N ARG A 71 -10.82 25.41 44.63
CA ARG A 71 -10.40 24.02 44.42
C ARG A 71 -11.46 23.22 43.68
N ASP A 72 -12.73 23.34 44.07
CA ASP A 72 -13.84 22.62 43.45
C ASP A 72 -14.08 23.08 42.00
N GLN A 73 -13.99 24.39 41.73
CA GLN A 73 -14.07 24.93 40.38
C GLN A 73 -12.93 24.44 39.49
N ASN A 74 -11.68 24.52 39.98
CA ASN A 74 -10.52 24.03 39.24
C ASN A 74 -10.62 22.53 38.96
N ARG A 75 -11.07 21.73 39.94
CA ARG A 75 -11.27 20.29 39.77
C ARG A 75 -12.37 19.98 38.76
N GLY A 76 -13.45 20.77 38.76
CA GLY A 76 -14.53 20.68 37.78
C GLY A 76 -14.05 20.97 36.35
N GLN A 77 -13.33 22.07 36.16
CA GLN A 77 -12.74 22.44 34.87
C GLN A 77 -11.74 21.39 34.37
N LEU A 78 -10.87 20.90 35.25
CA LEU A 78 -9.90 19.86 34.90
C LEU A 78 -10.59 18.56 34.47
N LYS A 79 -11.70 18.19 35.13
CA LYS A 79 -12.48 17.00 34.76
C LYS A 79 -13.17 17.17 33.40
N GLN A 80 -13.70 18.36 33.10
CA GLN A 80 -14.27 18.65 31.77
C GLN A 80 -13.21 18.61 30.68
N MET A 81 -12.06 19.25 30.91
CA MET A 81 -10.91 19.22 29.99
C MET A 81 -10.44 17.79 29.71
N ARG A 82 -10.28 16.95 30.75
CA ARG A 82 -9.90 15.54 30.56
C ARG A 82 -10.94 14.77 29.74
N LYS A 83 -12.23 15.02 29.97
CA LYS A 83 -13.30 14.36 29.21
C LYS A 83 -13.24 14.75 27.73
N GLN A 84 -13.08 16.04 27.44
CA GLN A 84 -12.94 16.53 26.05
C GLN A 84 -11.72 15.95 25.36
N GLN A 85 -10.55 15.97 26.02
CA GLN A 85 -9.33 15.36 25.46
C GLN A 85 -9.49 13.86 25.20
N GLN A 86 -10.20 13.14 26.06
CA GLN A 86 -10.45 11.73 25.87
C GLN A 86 -11.39 11.48 24.67
N GLU A 87 -12.46 12.26 24.53
CA GLU A 87 -13.36 12.21 23.38
C GLU A 87 -12.63 12.54 22.06
N GLU A 88 -11.77 13.57 22.05
CA GLU A 88 -10.96 13.93 20.89
C GLU A 88 -9.95 12.84 20.51
N LEU A 89 -9.33 12.19 21.49
CA LEU A 89 -8.42 11.06 21.26
C LEU A 89 -9.16 9.85 20.69
N GLU A 90 -10.36 9.57 21.19
CA GLU A 90 -11.20 8.49 20.68
C GLU A 90 -11.66 8.79 19.24
N ASP A 91 -12.05 10.03 18.92
CA ASP A 91 -12.41 10.43 17.56
C ASP A 91 -11.21 10.35 16.59
N MET A 92 -10.04 10.85 17.00
CA MET A 92 -8.81 10.72 16.19
C MET A 92 -8.45 9.26 15.93
N LYS A 93 -8.57 8.40 16.96
CA LYS A 93 -8.30 6.97 16.82
C LYS A 93 -9.29 6.31 15.87
N ALA A 94 -10.56 6.68 15.91
CA ALA A 94 -11.58 6.20 14.98
C ALA A 94 -11.28 6.63 13.54
N ARG A 95 -10.89 7.88 13.32
CA ARG A 95 -10.49 8.39 11.98
C ARG A 95 -9.27 7.66 11.44
N LEU A 96 -8.22 7.49 12.25
CA LEU A 96 -7.03 6.75 11.86
C LEU A 96 -7.32 5.28 11.54
N ALA A 97 -8.26 4.66 12.26
CA ALA A 97 -8.69 3.30 11.96
C ALA A 97 -9.45 3.22 10.64
N ALA A 98 -10.33 4.19 10.36
CA ALA A 98 -11.04 4.28 9.08
C ALA A 98 -10.08 4.53 7.91
N GLU A 99 -9.14 5.47 8.05
CA GLU A 99 -8.12 5.77 7.03
C GLU A 99 -7.24 4.55 6.71
N ARG A 100 -6.80 3.82 7.75
CA ARG A 100 -6.07 2.55 7.54
C ARG A 100 -6.89 1.48 6.84
N ALA A 101 -8.19 1.39 7.12
CA ALA A 101 -9.06 0.44 6.45
C ALA A 101 -9.24 0.80 4.97
N GLU A 102 -9.42 2.08 4.65
CA GLU A 102 -9.47 2.56 3.27
C GLU A 102 -8.15 2.34 2.53
N GLU A 103 -7.01 2.61 3.17
CA GLU A 103 -5.69 2.38 2.58
C GLU A 103 -5.45 0.89 2.32
N GLN A 104 -5.80 0.00 3.26
CA GLN A 104 -5.74 -1.44 3.04
C GLN A 104 -6.64 -1.90 1.90
N GLN A 105 -7.84 -1.34 1.77
CA GLN A 105 -8.73 -1.65 0.65
C GLN A 105 -8.13 -1.21 -0.69
N LYS A 106 -7.62 0.03 -0.78
CA LYS A 106 -6.94 0.52 -1.98
C LYS A 106 -5.73 -0.34 -2.35
N LEU A 107 -4.93 -0.75 -1.37
CA LEU A 107 -3.78 -1.62 -1.61
C LEU A 107 -4.21 -3.00 -2.13
N ALA A 108 -5.31 -3.55 -1.60
CA ALA A 108 -5.87 -4.82 -2.07
C ALA A 108 -6.44 -4.70 -3.50
N GLU A 109 -7.16 -3.62 -3.79
CA GLU A 109 -7.67 -3.31 -5.13
C GLU A 109 -6.52 -3.15 -6.14
N GLU A 110 -5.46 -2.42 -5.77
CA GLU A 110 -4.30 -2.21 -6.64
C GLU A 110 -3.54 -3.52 -6.89
N GLN A 111 -3.37 -4.37 -5.88
CA GLN A 111 -2.79 -5.71 -6.06
C GLN A 111 -3.63 -6.60 -6.97
N GLN A 112 -4.96 -6.55 -6.82
CA GLN A 112 -5.86 -7.31 -7.67
C GLN A 112 -5.83 -6.81 -9.11
N ALA A 113 -5.87 -5.49 -9.32
CA ALA A 113 -5.74 -4.89 -10.64
C ALA A 113 -4.39 -5.20 -11.30
N MET A 114 -3.30 -5.24 -10.53
CA MET A 114 -1.99 -5.64 -11.04
C MET A 114 -1.98 -7.11 -11.47
N LYS A 115 -2.56 -8.01 -10.67
CA LYS A 115 -2.69 -9.43 -11.05
C LYS A 115 -3.53 -9.61 -12.31
N GLU A 116 -4.67 -8.93 -12.40
CA GLU A 116 -5.54 -9.02 -13.58
C GLU A 116 -4.82 -8.51 -14.85
N LYS A 117 -4.06 -7.41 -14.75
CA LYS A 117 -3.23 -6.92 -15.86
C LYS A 117 -2.15 -7.92 -16.25
N PHE A 118 -1.46 -8.51 -15.28
CA PHE A 118 -0.44 -9.51 -15.53
C PHE A 118 -1.02 -10.75 -16.21
N ASP A 119 -2.15 -11.25 -15.73
CA ASP A 119 -2.83 -12.40 -16.32
C ASP A 119 -3.35 -12.11 -17.74
N ALA A 120 -3.84 -10.90 -17.99
CA ALA A 120 -4.26 -10.45 -19.32
C ALA A 120 -3.06 -10.36 -20.28
N GLU A 121 -1.97 -9.73 -19.86
CA GLU A 121 -0.74 -9.61 -20.65
C GLU A 121 -0.14 -10.99 -20.95
N GLN A 122 -0.17 -11.91 -20.00
CA GLN A 122 0.32 -13.27 -20.20
C GLN A 122 -0.54 -14.05 -21.22
N LYS A 123 -1.86 -13.87 -21.21
CA LYS A 123 -2.77 -14.43 -22.22
C LYS A 123 -2.52 -13.83 -23.60
N GLU A 124 -2.40 -12.52 -23.71
CA GLU A 124 -2.09 -11.86 -24.99
C GLU A 124 -0.74 -12.30 -25.55
N ALA A 125 0.29 -12.43 -24.70
CA ALA A 125 1.60 -12.92 -25.10
C ALA A 125 1.51 -14.37 -25.61
N TYR A 126 0.71 -15.21 -24.95
CA TYR A 126 0.50 -16.59 -25.38
C TYR A 126 -0.27 -16.68 -26.71
N GLU A 127 -1.30 -15.86 -26.91
CA GLU A 127 -2.02 -15.78 -28.18
C GLU A 127 -1.11 -15.33 -29.32
N LYS A 128 -0.34 -14.25 -29.13
CA LYS A 128 0.66 -13.80 -30.11
C LYS A 128 1.69 -14.87 -30.45
N MET A 129 2.14 -15.63 -29.45
CA MET A 129 3.06 -16.74 -29.66
C MET A 129 2.41 -17.86 -30.49
N GLN A 130 1.15 -18.21 -30.21
CA GLN A 130 0.41 -19.19 -31.01
C GLN A 130 0.20 -18.73 -32.44
N GLU A 131 -0.12 -17.46 -32.66
CA GLU A 131 -0.23 -16.88 -34.00
C GLU A 131 1.09 -16.95 -34.77
N GLN A 132 2.22 -16.62 -34.12
CA GLN A 132 3.54 -16.75 -34.74
C GLN A 132 3.87 -18.21 -35.09
N ILE A 133 3.55 -19.16 -34.21
CA ILE A 133 3.73 -20.59 -34.49
C ILE A 133 2.85 -21.03 -35.67
N ALA A 134 1.60 -20.56 -35.74
CA ALA A 134 0.69 -20.88 -36.83
C ALA A 134 1.18 -20.28 -38.16
N ALA A 135 1.63 -19.02 -38.16
CA ALA A 135 2.20 -18.36 -39.32
C ALA A 135 3.46 -19.09 -39.83
N ALA A 136 4.39 -19.42 -38.92
CA ALA A 136 5.60 -20.16 -39.26
C ALA A 136 5.27 -21.55 -39.84
N ARG A 137 4.25 -22.25 -39.33
CA ARG A 137 3.80 -23.53 -39.88
C ARG A 137 3.26 -23.41 -41.31
N ILE A 138 2.52 -22.33 -41.60
CA ILE A 138 2.00 -22.07 -42.95
C ILE A 138 3.15 -21.77 -43.90
N GLU A 139 4.12 -20.98 -43.47
CA GLU A 139 5.29 -20.63 -44.26
C GLU A 139 6.14 -21.86 -44.59
N ILE A 140 6.46 -22.69 -43.59
CA ILE A 140 7.18 -23.97 -43.79
C ILE A 140 6.42 -24.87 -44.77
N ARG A 141 5.09 -24.99 -44.62
CA ARG A 141 4.27 -25.81 -45.54
C ARG A 141 4.33 -25.26 -46.95
N ARG A 142 4.28 -23.94 -47.12
CA ARG A 142 4.32 -23.29 -48.43
C ARG A 142 5.67 -23.48 -49.11
N GLU A 143 6.77 -23.32 -48.37
CA GLU A 143 8.13 -23.57 -48.88
C GLU A 143 8.30 -25.03 -49.27
N MET A 144 7.85 -25.97 -48.43
CA MET A 144 7.93 -27.39 -48.72
C MET A 144 7.13 -27.75 -49.99
N GLN A 145 5.94 -27.18 -50.17
CA GLN A 145 5.15 -27.38 -51.39
C GLN A 145 5.86 -26.81 -52.62
N ALA A 146 6.42 -25.60 -52.51
CA ALA A 146 7.17 -24.99 -53.61
C ALA A 146 8.39 -25.84 -54.02
N GLN A 147 9.13 -26.39 -53.05
CA GLN A 147 10.24 -27.32 -53.34
C GLN A 147 9.77 -28.60 -54.03
N MET A 148 8.64 -29.17 -53.61
CA MET A 148 8.05 -30.35 -54.25
C MET A 148 7.62 -30.07 -55.69
N ASP A 149 6.98 -28.92 -55.93
CA ASP A 149 6.54 -28.49 -57.25
C ASP A 149 7.75 -28.22 -58.16
N GLU A 150 8.80 -27.57 -57.65
CA GLU A 150 10.04 -27.33 -58.38
C GLU A 150 10.73 -28.65 -58.75
N LYS A 151 10.86 -29.58 -57.81
CA LYS A 151 11.43 -30.91 -58.05
C LYS A 151 10.62 -31.69 -59.10
N THR A 152 9.29 -31.62 -59.02
CA THR A 152 8.41 -32.25 -60.00
C THR A 152 8.55 -31.61 -61.39
N ALA A 153 8.70 -30.28 -61.45
CA ALA A 153 8.94 -29.57 -62.70
C ALA A 153 10.31 -29.92 -63.31
N GLN A 154 11.35 -30.03 -62.48
CA GLN A 154 12.67 -30.48 -62.92
C GLN A 154 12.60 -31.90 -63.50
N GLN A 155 12.00 -32.84 -62.78
CA GLN A 155 11.81 -34.23 -63.26
C GLN A 155 11.02 -34.28 -64.58
N LYS A 156 9.97 -33.47 -64.72
CA LYS A 156 9.22 -33.37 -65.99
C LYS A 156 10.10 -32.88 -67.13
N ARG A 157 10.91 -31.83 -66.92
CA ARG A 157 11.83 -31.31 -67.94
C ARG A 157 12.87 -32.37 -68.35
N GLU A 158 13.44 -33.08 -67.39
CA GLU A 158 14.38 -34.18 -67.66
C GLU A 158 13.72 -35.30 -68.49
N LEU A 159 12.51 -35.73 -68.11
CA LEU A 159 11.76 -36.73 -68.87
C LEU A 159 11.44 -36.27 -70.30
N THR A 160 11.09 -34.99 -70.48
CA THR A 160 10.86 -34.42 -71.82
C THR A 160 12.13 -34.46 -72.67
N MET A 161 13.28 -34.04 -72.14
CA MET A 161 14.55 -34.10 -72.87
C MET A 161 14.92 -35.54 -73.25
N ILE A 162 14.77 -36.49 -72.33
CA ILE A 162 15.01 -37.92 -72.61
C ILE A 162 14.08 -38.43 -73.70
N SER A 163 12.79 -38.05 -73.67
CA SER A 163 11.82 -38.44 -74.69
C SER A 163 12.22 -37.92 -76.07
N GLU A 164 12.61 -36.64 -76.17
CA GLU A 164 13.09 -36.04 -77.42
C GLU A 164 14.36 -36.71 -77.95
N GLU A 165 15.30 -37.07 -77.07
CA GLU A 165 16.51 -37.80 -77.45
C GLU A 165 16.20 -39.22 -77.94
N LEU A 166 15.26 -39.92 -77.31
CA LEU A 166 14.80 -41.24 -77.75
C LEU A 166 14.07 -41.17 -79.10
N GLU A 167 13.26 -40.15 -79.35
CA GLU A 167 12.63 -39.91 -80.65
C GLU A 167 13.68 -39.68 -81.74
N ARG A 168 14.66 -38.81 -81.50
CA ARG A 168 15.79 -38.60 -82.44
C ARG A 168 16.58 -39.88 -82.70
N LEU A 169 16.80 -40.70 -81.68
CA LEU A 169 17.47 -41.98 -81.83
C LEU A 169 16.65 -42.96 -82.67
N ASN A 170 15.33 -43.02 -82.45
CA ASN A 170 14.42 -43.83 -83.24
C ASN A 170 14.39 -43.40 -84.71
N GLU A 171 14.34 -42.09 -85.00
CA GLU A 171 14.43 -41.57 -86.37
C GLU A 171 15.74 -41.97 -87.05
N ARG A 172 16.88 -41.83 -86.35
CA ARG A 172 18.19 -42.27 -86.86
C ARG A 172 18.23 -43.77 -87.11
N PHE A 173 17.65 -44.56 -86.22
CA PHE A 173 17.58 -46.01 -86.37
C PHE A 173 16.72 -46.41 -87.58
N LEU A 174 15.60 -45.71 -87.80
CA LEU A 174 14.74 -45.93 -88.96
C LEU A 174 15.50 -45.62 -90.26
N LEU A 175 16.21 -44.49 -90.33
CA LEU A 175 17.04 -44.12 -91.49
C LEU A 175 18.12 -45.17 -91.76
N LEU A 176 18.82 -45.63 -90.72
CA LEU A 176 19.84 -46.67 -90.83
C LEU A 176 19.23 -47.98 -91.35
N LYS A 177 18.06 -48.38 -90.83
CA LYS A 177 17.35 -49.58 -91.28
C LYS A 177 16.96 -49.47 -92.74
N THR A 178 16.37 -48.37 -93.18
CA THR A 178 16.03 -48.14 -94.60
C THR A 178 17.28 -48.22 -95.46
N ARG A 179 18.39 -47.59 -95.03
CA ARG A 179 19.65 -47.64 -95.77
C ARG A 179 20.23 -49.06 -95.88
N ILE A 180 20.13 -49.86 -94.84
CA ILE A 180 20.55 -51.28 -94.87
C ILE A 180 19.69 -52.08 -95.86
N VAL A 181 18.37 -51.86 -95.88
CA VAL A 181 17.47 -52.53 -96.83
C VAL A 181 17.81 -52.12 -98.27
N GLU A 182 17.99 -50.84 -98.54
CA GLU A 182 18.42 -50.34 -99.86
C GLU A 182 19.74 -50.97 -100.32
N LEU A 183 20.70 -51.13 -99.42
CA LEU A 183 21.99 -51.76 -99.73
C LEU A 183 21.84 -53.27 -99.98
N ALA A 184 20.95 -53.95 -99.26
CA ALA A 184 20.68 -55.38 -99.42
C ALA A 184 19.90 -55.70 -100.71
N GLU A 185 19.11 -54.77 -101.24
CA GLU A 185 18.42 -54.90 -102.54
C GLU A 185 19.32 -54.55 -103.75
N GLN A 186 20.50 -53.99 -103.50
CA GLN A 186 21.50 -53.64 -104.53
C GLN A 186 22.57 -54.73 -104.76
N GLU A 187 22.56 -55.80 -103.96
CA GLU A 187 23.35 -57.03 -104.15
C GLU A 187 22.54 -58.13 -104.87
#